data_AF-A0A381S2M0-F1
#
_entry.id   AF-A0A381S2M0-F1
#
_cell.length_a   1.000
_cell.length_b   1.000
_cell.length_c   1.000
_cell.angle_alpha   90.00
_cell.angle_beta   90.00
_cell.angle_gamma   90.00
#
_symmetry.space_group_name_H-M   'P 1'
#
loop_
_entity.id
_entity.type
_entity.pdbx_description
1 polymer ?
#
loop_
_entity_poly.entity_id
_entity_poly.type
_entity_poly.pdbx_seq_one_letter_code
_entity_poly.pdbx_strand_id
1 'polypeptide(L)'
;MMKLLSKLLIYFFLLVYSPIKAQNVTLTGTIYDYATYYVSSFDPQTGASDFQLFRYTLSSDSYPVWVKISFRATMVSPALGINSETAILDLYTSPFVVENDIILDNRDLSTSTTQLMDVTGAPIDLAVYIQDVIDVADLNSMLSAIMTTGRLADGDYTFQFGVASGSTNGECESATPVYETRTISVESPSAIGLEYPGGSLTDTASTEIFTTYPLFIWSSSSCVTCESYIRVSEFNPSIHSSMDEAIQDERRLPFDQSEQWENIGIMNSYQYPLSGALPLEYGKIYVWQIKNEISTTSGGDEILSPINAFRIREIGSGSTTTSYHPVVQILQQIMSDDQFNSLFGSNAQLDSYTPTGNYMINGSSDDLSNTISILNQVTSGTATITNIQVQD
;
A
#
# COMPACT_ATOMS: atom_id res chain seq x y z
N MET A 1 45.03 50.45 61.69
CA MET A 1 46.04 49.52 61.15
C MET A 1 45.28 48.27 60.73
N MET A 2 44.56 48.25 59.61
CA MET A 2 44.99 48.39 58.21
C MET A 2 45.91 47.24 57.78
N LYS A 3 45.42 46.43 56.83
CA LYS A 3 46.10 45.43 55.99
C LYS A 3 46.52 44.12 56.67
N LEU A 4 45.75 43.04 56.49
CA LEU A 4 46.33 41.77 56.00
C LEU A 4 45.35 40.63 55.59
N LEU A 5 44.03 40.78 55.63
CA LEU A 5 43.11 39.65 55.33
C LEU A 5 42.27 39.82 54.05
N SER A 6 42.80 40.51 53.04
CA SER A 6 42.12 40.78 51.76
C SER A 6 42.57 39.88 50.60
N LYS A 7 43.29 38.79 50.83
CA LYS A 7 43.87 37.95 49.74
C LYS A 7 43.69 36.44 49.94
N LEU A 8 42.54 36.01 50.44
CA LEU A 8 42.17 34.59 50.43
C LEU A 8 40.69 34.39 50.05
N LEU A 9 40.20 35.20 49.12
CA LEU A 9 38.85 35.07 48.56
C LEU A 9 38.88 35.19 47.02
N ILE A 10 39.95 34.70 46.40
CA ILE A 10 40.09 34.57 44.94
C ILE A 10 40.88 33.29 44.67
N TYR A 11 40.33 32.15 45.08
CA TYR A 11 40.74 30.82 44.62
C TYR A 11 39.55 29.84 44.70
N PHE A 12 38.37 30.35 44.36
CA PHE A 12 37.21 29.54 44.01
C PHE A 12 36.70 30.03 42.66
N PHE A 13 37.63 30.13 41.71
CA PHE A 13 37.33 30.29 40.29
C PHE A 13 37.34 28.87 39.72
N LEU A 14 36.29 28.53 38.96
CA LEU A 14 36.18 27.36 38.08
C LEU A 14 35.78 26.02 38.72
N LEU A 15 34.63 26.00 39.40
CA LEU A 15 33.69 24.89 39.16
C LEU A 15 33.07 25.18 37.79
N VAL A 16 33.78 24.77 36.74
CA VAL A 16 33.25 24.72 35.38
C VAL A 16 32.06 23.77 35.44
N TYR A 17 30.86 24.35 35.43
CA TYR A 17 29.70 23.69 34.85
C TYR A 17 30.08 23.38 33.40
N SER A 18 30.69 22.22 33.19
CA SER A 18 30.74 21.63 31.86
C SER A 18 29.32 21.13 31.64
N PRO A 19 28.54 21.64 30.67
CA PRO A 19 27.45 20.83 30.17
C PRO A 19 28.13 19.55 29.66
N ILE A 20 27.90 18.43 30.34
CA ILE A 20 28.13 17.11 29.76
C ILE A 20 27.18 17.08 28.57
N LYS A 21 27.67 17.52 27.41
CA LYS A 21 26.97 17.27 26.17
C LYS A 21 27.14 15.77 25.95
N ALA A 22 26.03 15.04 26.03
CA ALA A 22 25.99 13.71 25.46
C ALA A 22 26.41 13.85 23.99
N GLN A 23 27.40 13.07 23.56
CA GLN A 23 27.73 12.93 22.15
C GLN A 23 26.52 12.26 21.48
N ASN A 24 26.00 12.89 20.43
CA ASN A 24 24.80 12.41 19.78
C ASN A 24 25.20 11.58 18.58
N VAL A 25 24.61 10.39 18.47
CA VAL A 25 24.64 9.59 17.26
C VAL A 25 23.35 9.84 16.50
N THR A 26 23.48 10.15 15.22
CA THR A 26 22.35 10.31 14.29
C THR A 26 22.24 9.06 13.46
N LEU A 27 21.02 8.54 13.36
CA LEU A 27 20.67 7.42 12.51
C LEU A 27 20.10 7.95 11.20
N THR A 28 20.68 7.55 10.06
CA THR A 28 20.13 7.87 8.73
C THR A 28 19.97 6.59 7.92
N GLY A 29 18.75 6.27 7.52
CA GLY A 29 18.46 5.04 6.77
C GLY A 29 16.97 4.72 6.75
N THR A 30 16.65 3.45 6.51
CA THR A 30 15.27 2.98 6.47
C THR A 30 15.17 1.48 6.78
N ILE A 31 13.99 1.04 7.22
CA ILE A 31 13.57 -0.36 7.24
C ILE A 31 12.76 -0.59 5.97
N TYR A 32 13.02 -1.69 5.26
CA TYR A 32 12.36 -2.01 4.01
C TYR A 32 11.07 -2.82 4.27
N ASP A 33 9.99 -2.47 3.58
CA ASP A 33 8.69 -3.12 3.70
C ASP A 33 8.56 -4.32 2.76
N TYR A 34 8.03 -5.42 3.27
CA TYR A 34 7.96 -6.72 2.61
C TYR A 34 6.67 -7.47 3.01
N ALA A 35 5.80 -7.84 2.07
CA ALA A 35 4.52 -8.50 2.41
C ALA A 35 4.60 -10.01 2.70
N THR A 36 5.76 -10.65 2.49
CA THR A 36 5.92 -12.12 2.61
C THR A 36 7.39 -12.42 2.84
N TYR A 37 7.75 -13.33 3.76
CA TYR A 37 9.15 -13.66 4.07
C TYR A 37 9.36 -15.19 4.03
N TYR A 38 10.48 -15.62 3.47
CA TYR A 38 10.83 -17.03 3.25
C TYR A 38 11.83 -17.55 4.30
N VAL A 39 11.62 -18.78 4.80
CA VAL A 39 12.46 -19.45 5.83
C VAL A 39 13.92 -19.55 5.45
N SER A 40 14.23 -19.68 4.15
CA SER A 40 15.60 -19.88 3.69
C SER A 40 16.53 -18.70 3.97
N SER A 41 15.99 -17.54 4.34
CA SER A 41 16.72 -16.27 4.37
C SER A 41 16.98 -15.75 5.79
N PHE A 42 16.58 -16.47 6.84
CA PHE A 42 16.78 -16.09 8.25
C PHE A 42 16.99 -17.31 9.15
N ASP A 43 18.05 -17.29 9.95
CA ASP A 43 18.30 -18.25 11.02
C ASP A 43 17.89 -17.63 12.37
N PRO A 44 16.75 -18.04 12.94
CA PRO A 44 16.25 -17.51 14.21
C PRO A 44 17.11 -17.90 15.42
N GLN A 45 17.97 -18.91 15.33
CA GLN A 45 18.85 -19.30 16.43
C GLN A 45 20.06 -18.38 16.56
N THR A 46 20.55 -17.86 15.43
CA THR A 46 21.80 -17.07 15.37
C THR A 46 21.56 -15.60 15.06
N GLY A 47 20.40 -15.26 14.48
CA GLY A 47 20.08 -13.96 13.92
C GLY A 47 20.63 -13.72 12.52
N ALA A 48 21.35 -14.69 11.94
CA ALA A 48 21.91 -14.54 10.60
C ALA A 48 20.81 -14.43 9.54
N SER A 49 21.04 -13.62 8.51
CA SER A 49 20.08 -13.40 7.44
C SER A 49 20.77 -13.18 6.09
N ASP A 50 20.13 -13.62 5.02
CA ASP A 50 20.61 -13.44 3.64
C ASP A 50 19.96 -12.24 2.93
N PHE A 51 19.07 -11.52 3.59
CA PHE A 51 18.36 -10.35 3.04
C PHE A 51 18.49 -9.13 3.96
N GLN A 52 18.34 -7.94 3.36
CA GLN A 52 18.53 -6.66 4.05
C GLN A 52 17.18 -6.12 4.55
N LEU A 53 16.87 -6.30 5.84
CA LEU A 53 15.68 -5.77 6.51
C LEU A 53 15.76 -4.27 6.74
N PHE A 54 16.93 -3.79 7.14
CA PHE A 54 17.19 -2.38 7.34
C PHE A 54 18.62 -2.08 6.94
N ARG A 55 18.91 -0.83 6.65
CA ARG A 55 20.28 -0.35 6.53
C ARG A 55 20.37 1.06 7.07
N TYR A 56 21.29 1.25 7.99
CA TYR A 56 21.52 2.54 8.62
C TYR A 56 22.97 2.95 8.53
N THR A 57 23.16 4.24 8.33
CA THR A 57 24.42 4.92 8.62
C THR A 57 24.30 5.53 10.01
N LEU A 58 25.24 5.18 10.89
CA LEU A 58 25.41 5.85 12.17
C LEU A 58 26.54 6.87 12.02
N SER A 59 26.20 8.13 12.26
CA SER A 59 27.13 9.25 12.24
C SER A 59 27.10 9.99 13.56
N SER A 60 28.24 10.49 14.03
CA SER A 60 28.32 11.32 15.24
C SER A 60 28.78 12.73 14.92
N ASP A 61 28.38 13.69 15.75
CA ASP A 61 28.85 15.06 15.71
C ASP A 61 30.30 15.21 16.21
N SER A 62 30.81 14.21 16.94
CA SER A 62 32.19 14.17 17.43
C SER A 62 32.68 12.73 17.59
N TYR A 63 33.87 12.45 17.08
CA TYR A 63 34.56 11.17 17.27
C TYR A 63 35.77 11.31 18.21
N PRO A 64 36.16 10.26 18.96
CA PRO A 64 35.48 8.96 19.07
C PRO A 64 34.25 9.01 19.99
N VAL A 65 33.28 8.14 19.71
CA VAL A 65 32.03 8.00 20.50
C VAL A 65 31.82 6.55 20.92
N TRP A 66 31.29 6.32 22.13
CA TRP A 66 30.86 5.00 22.56
C TRP A 66 29.43 4.74 22.09
N VAL A 67 29.20 3.57 21.50
CA VAL A 67 27.91 3.18 20.93
C VAL A 67 27.52 1.80 21.41
N LYS A 68 26.22 1.64 21.70
CA LYS A 68 25.55 0.36 21.96
C LYS A 68 24.35 0.25 21.03
N ILE A 69 24.30 -0.84 20.29
CA ILE A 69 23.23 -1.18 19.35
C ILE A 69 22.34 -2.27 19.95
N SER A 70 21.03 -2.15 19.72
CA SER A 70 20.02 -3.17 20.01
C SER A 70 19.16 -3.41 18.78
N PHE A 71 18.79 -4.66 18.52
CA PHE A 71 17.86 -5.02 17.46
C PHE A 71 16.82 -6.00 18.00
N ARG A 72 15.55 -5.65 17.88
CA ARG A 72 14.44 -6.45 18.40
C ARG A 72 13.42 -6.69 17.30
N ALA A 73 13.11 -7.95 17.04
CA ALA A 73 12.03 -8.40 16.19
C ALA A 73 10.98 -9.10 17.06
N THR A 74 9.72 -8.67 16.97
CA THR A 74 8.59 -9.27 17.68
C THR A 74 7.44 -9.56 16.73
N MET A 75 6.49 -10.39 17.16
CA MET A 75 5.25 -10.62 16.45
C MET A 75 4.03 -10.73 17.35
N VAL A 76 2.88 -10.44 16.75
CA VAL A 76 1.55 -10.86 17.21
C VAL A 76 0.88 -11.57 16.03
N SER A 77 0.72 -12.88 16.12
CA SER A 77 0.14 -13.69 15.04
C SER A 77 -0.97 -14.60 15.58
N PRO A 78 -2.24 -14.17 15.52
CA PRO A 78 -3.37 -15.03 15.86
C PRO A 78 -3.43 -16.30 15.02
N ALA A 79 -2.93 -16.27 13.77
CA ALA A 79 -2.84 -17.44 12.90
C ALA A 79 -1.90 -18.53 13.45
N LEU A 80 -0.89 -18.16 14.23
CA LEU A 80 -0.01 -19.07 14.95
C LEU A 80 -0.49 -19.35 16.39
N GLY A 81 -1.61 -18.77 16.82
CA GLY A 81 -2.08 -18.83 18.22
C GLY A 81 -1.40 -17.84 19.17
N ILE A 82 -0.59 -16.92 18.64
CA ILE A 82 0.21 -15.94 19.38
C ILE A 82 -0.58 -14.63 19.48
N ASN A 83 -1.28 -14.47 20.59
CA ASN A 83 -2.25 -13.38 20.80
C ASN A 83 -1.67 -12.18 21.60
N SER A 84 -0.38 -12.23 21.94
CA SER A 84 0.34 -11.17 22.64
C SER A 84 1.74 -11.02 22.04
N GLU A 85 2.33 -9.82 22.15
CA GLU A 85 3.67 -9.55 21.64
C GLU A 85 4.66 -10.60 22.14
N THR A 86 5.28 -11.30 21.20
CA THR A 86 6.25 -12.36 21.45
C THR A 86 7.54 -12.04 20.71
N ALA A 87 8.68 -12.16 21.38
CA ALA A 87 9.97 -11.92 20.75
C ALA A 87 10.27 -13.02 19.73
N ILE A 88 10.59 -12.61 18.51
CA ILE A 88 11.22 -13.50 17.52
C ILE A 88 12.70 -13.59 17.86
N LEU A 89 13.33 -12.42 18.02
CA LEU A 89 14.73 -12.27 18.35
C LEU A 89 14.97 -10.90 18.99
N ASP A 90 15.75 -10.85 20.06
CA ASP A 90 16.18 -9.62 20.72
C ASP A 90 17.71 -9.69 20.93
N LEU A 91 18.43 -8.83 20.22
CA LEU A 91 19.89 -8.75 20.21
C LEU A 91 20.37 -7.42 20.78
N TYR A 92 21.52 -7.45 21.43
CA TYR A 92 22.24 -6.25 21.80
C TYR A 92 23.75 -6.45 21.72
N THR A 93 24.48 -5.33 21.68
CA THR A 93 25.94 -5.31 21.67
C THR A 93 26.48 -4.85 23.01
N SER A 94 27.69 -5.27 23.40
CA SER A 94 28.43 -4.49 24.41
C SER A 94 28.81 -3.12 23.83
N PRO A 95 28.93 -2.05 24.64
CA PRO A 95 29.41 -0.77 24.14
C PRO A 95 30.77 -0.90 23.46
N PHE A 96 30.88 -0.32 22.27
CA PHE A 96 32.10 -0.30 21.47
C PHE A 96 32.41 1.13 21.02
N VAL A 97 33.67 1.38 20.68
CA VAL A 97 34.13 2.70 20.24
C VAL A 97 34.04 2.81 18.74
N VAL A 98 33.52 3.93 18.27
CA VAL A 98 33.44 4.29 16.85
C VAL A 98 34.28 5.53 16.61
N GLU A 99 35.17 5.47 15.62
CA GLU A 99 36.07 6.58 15.24
C GLU A 99 35.67 7.29 13.95
N ASN A 100 34.85 6.65 13.12
CA ASN A 100 34.26 7.20 11.89
C ASN A 100 32.86 6.63 11.71
N ASP A 101 32.08 7.19 10.78
CA ASP A 101 30.76 6.66 10.44
C ASP A 101 30.80 5.14 10.18
N ILE A 102 29.75 4.45 10.60
CA ILE A 102 29.56 3.03 10.31
C ILE A 102 28.28 2.84 9.50
N ILE A 103 28.33 1.94 8.53
CA ILE A 103 27.16 1.51 7.78
C ILE A 103 26.91 0.07 8.22
N LEU A 104 25.71 -0.20 8.71
CA LEU A 104 25.33 -1.54 9.14
C LEU A 104 23.92 -1.89 8.69
N ASP A 105 23.72 -3.17 8.49
CA ASP A 105 22.43 -3.78 8.25
C ASP A 105 22.17 -4.94 9.22
N ASN A 106 20.99 -5.55 9.12
CA ASN A 106 20.61 -6.66 9.99
C ASN A 106 21.55 -7.87 9.88
N ARG A 107 22.25 -8.05 8.75
CA ARG A 107 23.15 -9.20 8.52
C ARG A 107 24.47 -9.03 9.26
N ASP A 108 24.80 -7.80 9.62
CA ASP A 108 25.94 -7.49 10.48
C ASP A 108 25.64 -7.79 11.97
N LEU A 109 24.37 -8.01 12.35
CA LEU A 109 23.96 -8.26 13.73
C LEU A 109 23.61 -9.72 13.96
N SER A 110 24.62 -10.54 14.20
CA SER A 110 24.45 -11.92 14.65
C SER A 110 25.45 -12.24 15.75
N THR A 111 25.18 -13.29 16.53
CA THR A 111 26.11 -13.77 17.56
C THR A 111 27.45 -14.28 17.02
N SER A 112 27.54 -14.55 15.71
CA SER A 112 28.80 -14.88 15.04
C SER A 112 29.56 -13.67 14.53
N THR A 113 28.95 -12.48 14.51
CA THR A 113 29.65 -11.25 14.10
C THR A 113 30.60 -10.80 15.19
N THR A 114 31.90 -10.84 14.89
CA THR A 114 32.95 -10.39 15.80
C THR A 114 33.53 -9.03 15.42
N GLN A 115 33.29 -8.56 14.20
CA GLN A 115 33.84 -7.30 13.68
C GLN A 115 32.89 -6.62 12.71
N LEU A 116 32.84 -5.28 12.79
CA LEU A 116 32.27 -4.40 11.77
C LEU A 116 33.40 -3.67 11.04
N MET A 117 33.06 -3.03 9.92
CA MET A 117 33.97 -2.13 9.21
C MET A 117 33.40 -0.71 9.22
N ASP A 118 34.23 0.28 9.53
CA ASP A 118 33.85 1.68 9.34
C ASP A 118 33.93 2.09 7.87
N VAL A 119 33.48 3.32 7.55
CA VAL A 119 33.51 3.85 6.17
C VAL A 119 34.92 3.99 5.59
N THR A 120 35.97 3.92 6.40
CA THR A 120 37.36 3.94 5.97
C THR A 120 37.94 2.54 5.74
N GLY A 121 37.18 1.49 6.12
CA GLY A 121 37.60 0.09 6.07
C GLY A 121 38.38 -0.36 7.31
N ALA A 122 38.39 0.43 8.39
CA ALA A 122 39.00 0.03 9.65
C ALA A 122 38.08 -0.93 10.43
N PRO A 123 38.62 -2.02 11.00
CA PRO A 123 37.82 -2.98 11.76
C PRO A 123 37.42 -2.41 13.13
N ILE A 124 36.20 -2.70 13.55
CA ILE A 124 35.67 -2.39 14.88
C ILE A 124 35.27 -3.71 15.53
N ASP A 125 35.89 -4.06 16.66
CA ASP A 125 35.54 -5.27 17.39
C ASP A 125 34.13 -5.17 17.98
N LEU A 126 33.34 -6.21 17.78
CA LEU A 126 31.94 -6.30 18.17
C LEU A 126 31.70 -7.58 18.97
N ALA A 127 30.84 -7.50 19.98
CA ALA A 127 30.28 -8.67 20.64
C ALA A 127 28.77 -8.50 20.70
N VAL A 128 28.05 -9.43 20.07
CA VAL A 128 26.58 -9.46 20.00
C VAL A 128 26.06 -10.56 20.93
N TYR A 129 25.01 -10.25 21.69
CA TYR A 129 24.39 -11.11 22.67
C TYR A 129 22.89 -11.21 22.39
N ILE A 130 22.32 -12.38 22.67
CA ILE A 130 20.88 -12.61 22.63
C ILE A 130 20.31 -12.27 24.01
N GLN A 131 19.39 -11.31 24.04
CA GLN A 131 18.60 -10.96 25.22
C GLN A 131 17.38 -11.88 25.34
N ASP A 132 16.70 -12.14 24.23
CA ASP A 132 15.52 -12.99 24.14
C ASP A 132 15.42 -13.62 22.75
N VAL A 133 14.80 -14.79 22.66
CA VAL A 133 14.60 -15.50 21.40
C VAL A 133 13.32 -16.30 21.48
N ILE A 134 12.66 -16.43 20.33
CA ILE A 134 11.44 -17.22 20.19
C ILE A 134 11.56 -18.61 20.81
N ASP A 135 10.51 -19.06 21.48
CA ASP A 135 10.47 -20.41 22.01
C ASP A 135 10.33 -21.46 20.89
N VAL A 136 10.72 -22.69 21.21
CA VAL A 136 10.77 -23.78 20.22
C VAL A 136 9.39 -24.13 19.66
N ALA A 137 8.31 -24.00 20.43
CA ALA A 137 6.97 -24.35 19.96
C ALA A 137 6.44 -23.30 18.97
N ASP A 138 6.60 -22.02 19.29
CA ASP A 138 6.21 -20.92 18.42
C ASP A 138 7.08 -20.87 17.16
N LEU A 139 8.38 -21.13 17.29
CA LEU A 139 9.28 -21.29 16.15
C LEU A 139 8.83 -22.42 15.21
N ASN A 140 8.51 -23.60 15.76
CA ASN A 140 8.04 -24.72 14.94
C ASN A 140 6.73 -24.40 14.23
N SER A 141 5.83 -23.65 14.88
CA SER A 141 4.56 -23.22 14.29
C SER A 141 4.80 -22.24 13.14
N MET A 142 5.67 -21.26 13.35
CA MET A 142 6.10 -20.29 12.33
C MET A 142 6.77 -20.99 11.13
N LEU A 143 7.73 -21.89 11.39
CA LEU A 143 8.39 -22.68 10.34
C LEU A 143 7.38 -23.54 9.56
N SER A 144 6.44 -24.19 10.25
CA SER A 144 5.42 -25.02 9.61
C SER A 144 4.50 -24.20 8.70
N ALA A 145 4.09 -23.01 9.14
CA ALA A 145 3.31 -22.09 8.32
C ALA A 145 4.07 -21.73 7.05
N ILE A 146 5.34 -21.32 7.16
CA ILE A 146 6.14 -20.93 6.01
C ILE A 146 6.44 -22.11 5.08
N MET A 147 6.68 -23.31 5.61
CA MET A 147 6.85 -24.52 4.80
C MET A 147 5.58 -24.89 4.01
N THR A 148 4.40 -24.53 4.53
CA THR A 148 3.11 -24.84 3.91
C THR A 148 2.68 -23.77 2.91
N THR A 149 2.83 -22.49 3.25
CA THR A 149 2.32 -21.37 2.46
C THR A 149 3.39 -20.71 1.60
N GLY A 150 4.67 -21.01 1.84
CA GLY A 150 5.80 -20.29 1.27
C GLY A 150 6.04 -18.91 1.88
N ARG A 151 5.26 -18.49 2.89
CA ARG A 151 5.30 -17.12 3.44
C ARG A 151 5.11 -17.08 4.95
N LEU A 152 5.42 -15.93 5.58
CA LEU A 152 5.07 -15.71 7.00
C LEU A 152 3.57 -15.91 7.23
N ALA A 153 3.24 -16.39 8.42
CA ALA A 153 1.85 -16.48 8.85
C ALA A 153 1.27 -15.08 9.08
N ASP A 154 -0.04 -14.97 8.90
CA ASP A 154 -0.77 -13.72 9.12
C ASP A 154 -0.52 -13.18 10.54
N GLY A 155 -0.22 -11.89 10.64
CA GLY A 155 0.11 -11.23 11.91
C GLY A 155 0.88 -9.94 11.71
N ASP A 156 1.07 -9.22 12.81
CA ASP A 156 1.86 -8.00 12.86
C ASP A 156 3.28 -8.33 13.32
N TYR A 157 4.26 -7.99 12.50
CA TYR A 157 5.68 -8.19 12.77
C TYR A 157 6.33 -6.83 13.03
N THR A 158 6.89 -6.63 14.21
CA THR A 158 7.49 -5.35 14.60
C THR A 158 9.00 -5.48 14.69
N PHE A 159 9.69 -4.62 13.95
CA PHE A 159 11.14 -4.51 13.92
C PHE A 159 11.55 -3.20 14.60
N GLN A 160 12.49 -3.29 15.54
CA GLN A 160 12.99 -2.16 16.30
C GLN A 160 14.50 -2.15 16.23
N PHE A 161 15.07 -1.05 15.76
CA PHE A 161 16.51 -0.82 15.75
C PHE A 161 16.85 0.32 16.72
N GLY A 162 17.64 0.00 17.74
CA GLY A 162 17.95 0.89 18.85
C GLY A 162 19.42 1.28 18.89
N VAL A 163 19.70 2.56 19.17
CA VAL A 163 21.07 3.05 19.38
C VAL A 163 21.13 3.86 20.67
N ALA A 164 22.11 3.57 21.51
CA ALA A 164 22.51 4.39 22.64
C ALA A 164 23.96 4.87 22.43
N SER A 165 24.27 6.08 22.87
CA SER A 165 25.62 6.65 22.78
C SER A 165 26.06 7.31 24.09
N GLY A 166 27.38 7.47 24.26
CA GLY A 166 27.97 8.15 25.41
C GLY A 166 29.40 8.62 25.14
N SER A 167 29.89 9.55 25.95
CA SER A 167 31.29 10.02 25.84
C SER A 167 32.26 9.02 26.48
N THR A 168 31.75 8.16 27.35
CA THR A 168 32.51 7.08 27.99
C THR A 168 31.73 5.76 27.90
N ASN A 169 32.44 4.64 28.08
CA ASN A 169 31.82 3.31 28.14
C ASN A 169 30.68 3.26 29.18
N GLY A 170 30.94 3.70 30.41
CA GLY A 170 29.94 3.65 31.49
C GLY A 170 28.70 4.51 31.21
N GLU A 171 28.87 5.67 30.57
CA GLU A 171 27.74 6.50 30.13
C GLU A 171 26.89 5.76 29.08
N CYS A 172 27.53 5.19 28.06
CA CYS A 172 26.86 4.45 26.99
C CYS A 172 26.15 3.17 27.50
N GLU A 173 26.79 2.44 28.42
CA GLU A 173 26.22 1.25 29.06
C GLU A 173 24.91 1.58 29.77
N SER A 174 24.90 2.67 30.54
CA SER A 174 23.73 3.15 31.29
C SER A 174 22.68 3.87 30.46
N ALA A 175 23.00 4.23 29.21
CA ALA A 175 22.10 4.97 28.33
C ALA A 175 20.99 4.07 27.79
N THR A 176 19.78 4.63 27.72
CA THR A 176 18.62 4.00 27.10
C THR A 176 18.71 4.15 25.58
N PRO A 177 18.62 3.06 24.80
CA PRO A 177 18.58 3.15 23.35
C PRO A 177 17.38 3.94 22.85
N VAL A 178 17.60 4.76 21.84
CA VAL A 178 16.54 5.38 21.04
C VAL A 178 16.22 4.44 19.89
N TYR A 179 14.96 4.01 19.81
CA TYR A 179 14.51 3.04 18.81
C TYR A 179 13.84 3.71 17.61
N GLU A 180 14.24 3.30 16.42
CA GLU A 180 13.40 3.38 15.23
C GLU A 180 12.58 2.09 15.13
N THR A 181 11.26 2.23 15.00
CA THR A 181 10.32 1.09 15.01
C THR A 181 9.51 1.08 13.73
N ARG A 182 9.33 -0.11 13.16
CA ARG A 182 8.40 -0.36 12.05
C ARG A 182 7.63 -1.64 12.29
N THR A 183 6.34 -1.58 12.00
CA THR A 183 5.44 -2.72 12.06
C THR A 183 4.96 -3.03 10.66
N ILE A 184 5.04 -4.30 10.28
CA ILE A 184 4.63 -4.82 8.99
C ILE A 184 3.52 -5.83 9.25
N SER A 185 2.35 -5.56 8.70
CA SER A 185 1.20 -6.46 8.77
C SER A 185 1.27 -7.43 7.60
N VAL A 186 1.42 -8.71 7.93
CA VAL A 186 1.30 -9.81 6.97
C VAL A 186 -0.13 -10.31 7.06
N GLU A 187 -0.83 -10.33 5.94
CA GLU A 187 -2.17 -10.89 5.85
C GLU A 187 -2.21 -11.82 4.64
N SER A 188 -2.91 -12.94 4.77
CA SER A 188 -3.19 -13.78 3.62
C SER A 188 -4.10 -12.97 2.68
N PRO A 189 -3.79 -12.93 1.37
CA PRO A 189 -4.69 -12.41 0.35
C PRO A 189 -6.12 -12.86 0.58
N SER A 190 -7.02 -11.89 0.74
CA SER A 190 -8.44 -12.15 0.74
C SER A 190 -8.93 -12.08 -0.70
N ALA A 191 -9.96 -12.87 -1.01
CA ALA A 191 -10.55 -12.84 -2.34
C ALA A 191 -11.13 -11.44 -2.60
N ILE A 192 -10.87 -10.91 -3.80
CA ILE A 192 -11.52 -9.70 -4.28
C ILE A 192 -13.01 -10.03 -4.52
N GLY A 193 -13.89 -9.34 -3.80
CA GLY A 193 -15.34 -9.52 -3.90
C GLY A 193 -15.93 -8.59 -4.95
N LEU A 194 -16.42 -9.14 -6.06
CA LEU A 194 -17.10 -8.34 -7.09
C LEU A 194 -18.54 -8.03 -6.67
N GLU A 195 -18.91 -6.75 -6.66
CA GLU A 195 -20.21 -6.29 -6.14
C GLU A 195 -21.18 -5.93 -7.27
N TYR A 196 -20.70 -5.22 -8.30
CA TYR A 196 -21.54 -4.77 -9.42
C TYR A 196 -20.69 -4.43 -10.66
N PRO A 197 -21.16 -4.64 -11.90
CA PRO A 197 -22.39 -5.33 -12.28
C PRO A 197 -22.20 -6.85 -12.40
N GLY A 198 -23.33 -7.55 -12.43
CA GLY A 198 -23.37 -8.94 -12.86
C GLY A 198 -23.14 -9.99 -11.77
N GLY A 199 -22.74 -11.18 -12.21
CA GLY A 199 -22.53 -12.35 -11.37
C GLY A 199 -22.22 -13.56 -12.24
N SER A 200 -22.83 -14.71 -11.94
CA SER A 200 -22.71 -15.92 -12.77
C SER A 200 -23.22 -15.69 -14.19
N LEU A 201 -22.58 -16.33 -15.18
CA LEU A 201 -23.03 -16.33 -16.57
C LEU A 201 -24.49 -16.77 -16.76
N THR A 202 -24.95 -17.72 -15.94
CA THR A 202 -26.33 -18.24 -15.95
C THR A 202 -27.37 -17.21 -15.56
N ASP A 203 -26.96 -16.18 -14.80
CA ASP A 203 -27.85 -15.23 -14.15
C ASP A 203 -27.95 -13.93 -14.95
N THR A 204 -27.28 -13.85 -16.10
CA THR A 204 -27.21 -12.65 -16.96
C THR A 204 -28.57 -12.15 -17.43
N ALA A 205 -29.61 -12.98 -17.45
CA ALA A 205 -30.99 -12.56 -17.72
C ALA A 205 -31.65 -11.79 -16.55
N SER A 206 -31.13 -11.95 -15.34
CA SER A 206 -31.60 -11.28 -14.11
C SER A 206 -30.68 -10.14 -13.68
N THR A 207 -29.45 -10.08 -14.19
CA THR A 207 -28.45 -9.03 -13.88
C THR A 207 -28.23 -8.06 -15.06
N GLU A 208 -29.29 -7.76 -15.79
CA GLU A 208 -29.21 -6.84 -16.94
C GLU A 208 -28.99 -5.39 -16.48
N ILE A 209 -28.13 -4.69 -17.21
CA ILE A 209 -27.91 -3.25 -17.06
C ILE A 209 -28.40 -2.50 -18.31
N PHE A 210 -28.57 -1.19 -18.20
CA PHE A 210 -29.22 -0.35 -19.22
C PHE A 210 -28.27 0.69 -19.83
N THR A 211 -26.97 0.57 -19.58
CA THR A 211 -25.97 1.51 -20.08
C THR A 211 -24.80 0.76 -20.70
N THR A 212 -24.23 1.35 -21.76
CA THR A 212 -22.97 0.95 -22.38
C THR A 212 -21.74 1.48 -21.63
N TYR A 213 -21.95 2.21 -20.53
CA TYR A 213 -20.91 2.73 -19.66
C TYR A 213 -21.18 2.27 -18.21
N PRO A 214 -21.00 0.97 -17.90
CA PRO A 214 -21.18 0.46 -16.54
C PRO A 214 -20.17 1.05 -15.55
N LEU A 215 -20.61 1.21 -14.31
CA LEU A 215 -19.73 1.41 -13.15
C LEU A 215 -19.42 0.03 -12.55
N PHE A 216 -18.14 -0.33 -12.47
CA PHE A 216 -17.64 -1.52 -11.81
C PHE A 216 -17.35 -1.22 -10.35
N ILE A 217 -17.75 -2.08 -9.43
CA ILE A 217 -17.59 -1.93 -7.98
C ILE A 217 -17.15 -3.26 -7.38
N TRP A 218 -16.13 -3.22 -6.54
CA TRP A 218 -15.62 -4.37 -5.80
C TRP A 218 -15.16 -3.97 -4.40
N SER A 219 -15.05 -4.97 -3.53
CA SER A 219 -14.37 -4.85 -2.24
C SER A 219 -13.08 -5.68 -2.23
N SER A 220 -12.05 -5.13 -1.59
CA SER A 220 -10.78 -5.78 -1.32
C SER A 220 -10.45 -5.51 0.14
N SER A 221 -10.29 -6.56 0.94
CA SER A 221 -9.91 -6.41 2.35
C SER A 221 -8.42 -6.62 2.61
N SER A 222 -7.66 -7.18 1.67
CA SER A 222 -6.27 -7.59 1.89
C SER A 222 -5.22 -6.57 1.49
N CYS A 223 -5.62 -5.47 0.85
CA CYS A 223 -4.67 -4.40 0.53
C CYS A 223 -5.38 -3.08 0.20
N VAL A 224 -5.15 -2.07 1.05
CA VAL A 224 -5.74 -0.72 0.90
C VAL A 224 -4.90 0.17 -0.03
N THR A 225 -3.62 -0.15 -0.23
CA THR A 225 -2.67 0.66 -1.02
C THR A 225 -2.22 -0.01 -2.31
N CYS A 226 -2.80 -1.16 -2.67
CA CYS A 226 -2.39 -1.89 -3.87
C CYS A 226 -2.99 -1.26 -5.12
N GLU A 227 -2.18 -1.22 -6.18
CA GLU A 227 -2.69 -0.89 -7.49
C GLU A 227 -3.64 -1.99 -7.95
N SER A 228 -4.82 -1.55 -8.38
CA SER A 228 -5.85 -2.37 -8.97
C SER A 228 -5.78 -2.26 -10.48
N TYR A 229 -6.18 -3.34 -11.13
CA TYR A 229 -6.25 -3.46 -12.56
C TYR A 229 -7.57 -4.10 -12.96
N ILE A 230 -8.10 -3.71 -14.11
CA ILE A 230 -9.35 -4.24 -14.65
C ILE A 230 -9.16 -4.75 -16.07
N ARG A 231 -9.94 -5.77 -16.45
CA ARG A 231 -10.13 -6.15 -17.85
C ARG A 231 -11.58 -6.50 -18.11
N VAL A 232 -12.03 -6.24 -19.33
CA VAL A 232 -13.40 -6.49 -19.78
C VAL A 232 -13.35 -7.09 -21.19
N SER A 233 -14.10 -8.16 -21.43
CA SER A 233 -14.18 -8.85 -22.73
C SER A 233 -15.63 -9.20 -23.08
N GLU A 234 -15.91 -9.41 -24.37
CA GLU A 234 -17.24 -9.86 -24.82
C GLU A 234 -17.39 -11.38 -24.61
N PHE A 235 -18.50 -11.80 -24.02
CA PHE A 235 -18.91 -13.20 -24.04
C PHE A 235 -19.84 -13.44 -25.24
N ASN A 236 -19.34 -14.14 -26.26
CA ASN A 236 -20.14 -14.58 -27.40
C ASN A 236 -20.48 -16.08 -27.26
N PRO A 237 -21.76 -16.44 -26.98
CA PRO A 237 -22.16 -17.83 -26.77
C PRO A 237 -21.96 -18.74 -27.99
N SER A 238 -21.75 -18.18 -29.17
CA SER A 238 -21.52 -18.96 -30.40
C SER A 238 -20.09 -19.49 -30.50
N ILE A 239 -19.16 -18.91 -29.76
CA ILE A 239 -17.73 -19.24 -29.81
C ILE A 239 -17.13 -19.55 -28.44
N HIS A 240 -17.67 -19.00 -27.35
CA HIS A 240 -17.19 -19.21 -25.99
C HIS A 240 -18.04 -20.23 -25.25
N SER A 241 -17.38 -21.21 -24.63
CA SER A 241 -18.01 -22.21 -23.77
C SER A 241 -17.98 -21.84 -22.29
N SER A 242 -17.13 -20.88 -21.90
CA SER A 242 -16.98 -20.42 -20.51
C SER A 242 -16.58 -18.94 -20.42
N MET A 243 -16.71 -18.37 -19.21
CA MET A 243 -16.23 -17.02 -18.92
C MET A 243 -14.70 -16.92 -18.99
N ASP A 244 -13.99 -18.00 -18.64
CA ASP A 244 -12.53 -18.08 -18.72
C ASP A 244 -12.01 -18.01 -20.17
N GLU A 245 -12.73 -18.60 -21.13
CA GLU A 245 -12.38 -18.45 -22.55
C GLU A 245 -12.62 -17.02 -23.00
N ALA A 246 -13.79 -16.44 -22.66
CA ALA A 246 -14.16 -15.10 -23.08
C ALA A 246 -13.22 -14.01 -22.52
N ILE A 247 -12.81 -14.11 -21.26
CA ILE A 247 -11.97 -13.08 -20.63
C ILE A 247 -10.55 -13.02 -21.25
N GLN A 248 -10.11 -14.10 -21.92
CA GLN A 248 -8.80 -14.20 -22.56
C GLN A 248 -8.83 -13.89 -24.06
N ASP A 249 -10.00 -13.67 -24.66
CA ASP A 249 -10.17 -13.38 -26.09
C ASP A 249 -10.13 -11.86 -26.40
N GLU A 250 -11.00 -11.37 -27.30
CA GLU A 250 -11.04 -9.97 -27.70
C GLU A 250 -11.49 -9.07 -26.54
N ARG A 251 -10.50 -8.38 -25.95
CA ARG A 251 -10.74 -7.44 -24.84
C ARG A 251 -11.40 -6.19 -25.36
N ARG A 252 -12.45 -5.76 -24.67
CA ARG A 252 -13.03 -4.43 -24.82
C ARG A 252 -12.26 -3.39 -24.02
N LEU A 253 -11.68 -3.80 -22.89
CA LEU A 253 -10.76 -3.04 -22.07
C LEU A 253 -9.67 -3.98 -21.52
N PRO A 254 -8.37 -3.64 -21.64
CA PRO A 254 -7.80 -2.49 -22.34
C PRO A 254 -8.04 -2.54 -23.86
N PHE A 255 -7.96 -1.39 -24.54
CA PHE A 255 -8.11 -1.32 -26.00
C PHE A 255 -6.94 -1.96 -26.74
N ASP A 256 -5.71 -1.74 -26.27
CA ASP A 256 -4.52 -2.36 -26.84
C ASP A 256 -4.50 -3.85 -26.51
N GLN A 257 -4.66 -4.69 -27.53
CA GLN A 257 -4.70 -6.14 -27.37
C GLN A 257 -3.34 -6.74 -26.98
N SER A 258 -2.25 -5.98 -26.98
CA SER A 258 -0.99 -6.41 -26.38
C SER A 258 -1.00 -6.34 -24.85
N GLU A 259 -1.87 -5.49 -24.26
CA GLU A 259 -1.98 -5.28 -22.82
C GLU A 259 -3.06 -6.18 -22.21
N GLN A 260 -2.73 -6.97 -21.19
CA GLN A 260 -3.69 -7.90 -20.58
C GLN A 260 -4.66 -7.23 -19.59
N TRP A 261 -4.27 -6.06 -19.07
CA TRP A 261 -4.89 -5.40 -17.93
C TRP A 261 -4.77 -3.89 -18.06
N GLU A 262 -5.83 -3.16 -17.73
CA GLU A 262 -5.84 -1.70 -17.59
C GLU A 262 -5.48 -1.34 -16.15
N ASN A 263 -4.46 -0.49 -15.94
CA ASN A 263 -4.13 0.02 -14.60
C ASN A 263 -5.13 1.11 -14.20
N ILE A 264 -5.74 0.98 -13.02
CA ILE A 264 -6.74 1.92 -12.52
C ILE A 264 -6.35 2.54 -11.17
N GLY A 265 -5.09 2.36 -10.76
CA GLY A 265 -4.54 2.87 -9.51
C GLY A 265 -5.20 2.26 -8.27
N ILE A 266 -5.24 3.03 -7.18
CA ILE A 266 -5.74 2.58 -5.88
C ILE A 266 -7.23 2.94 -5.76
N MET A 267 -8.08 2.18 -6.47
CA MET A 267 -9.53 2.41 -6.52
C MET A 267 -10.28 1.13 -6.13
N ASN A 268 -11.54 1.27 -5.75
CA ASN A 268 -12.50 0.17 -5.51
C ASN A 268 -13.76 0.30 -6.38
N SER A 269 -13.74 1.26 -7.31
CA SER A 269 -14.73 1.41 -8.36
C SER A 269 -14.08 1.96 -9.62
N TYR A 270 -14.63 1.63 -10.79
CA TYR A 270 -14.13 2.09 -12.07
C TYR A 270 -15.28 2.29 -13.05
N GLN A 271 -15.36 3.45 -13.68
CA GLN A 271 -16.36 3.77 -14.69
C GLN A 271 -15.82 3.38 -16.07
N TYR A 272 -16.55 2.56 -16.84
CA TYR A 272 -16.14 2.22 -18.20
C TYR A 272 -15.91 3.49 -19.04
N PRO A 273 -14.75 3.62 -19.70
CA PRO A 273 -14.33 4.90 -20.28
C PRO A 273 -14.99 5.16 -21.64
N LEU A 274 -15.02 6.44 -22.02
CA LEU A 274 -15.56 6.91 -23.31
C LEU A 274 -14.61 6.73 -24.49
N SER A 275 -13.32 6.65 -24.19
CA SER A 275 -12.23 6.51 -25.13
C SER A 275 -11.15 5.63 -24.51
N GLY A 276 -10.25 5.08 -25.32
CA GLY A 276 -9.25 4.11 -24.83
C GLY A 276 -9.83 2.73 -24.52
N ALA A 277 -11.08 2.46 -24.92
CA ALA A 277 -11.74 1.16 -24.86
C ALA A 277 -12.62 0.94 -26.09
N LEU A 278 -12.90 -0.31 -26.43
CA LEU A 278 -13.89 -0.63 -27.48
C LEU A 278 -15.30 -0.39 -26.94
N PRO A 279 -16.23 0.21 -27.71
CA PRO A 279 -17.59 0.46 -27.22
C PRO A 279 -18.31 -0.82 -26.81
N LEU A 280 -19.06 -0.75 -25.72
CA LEU A 280 -20.03 -1.81 -25.37
C LEU A 280 -21.34 -1.58 -26.13
N GLU A 281 -22.07 -2.65 -26.40
CA GLU A 281 -23.26 -2.65 -27.24
C GLU A 281 -24.45 -3.29 -26.51
N TYR A 282 -25.65 -2.80 -26.82
CA TYR A 282 -26.90 -3.36 -26.34
C TYR A 282 -27.12 -4.78 -26.87
N GLY A 283 -27.77 -5.63 -26.08
CA GLY A 283 -28.07 -7.02 -26.40
C GLY A 283 -26.90 -7.99 -26.20
N LYS A 284 -25.71 -7.48 -25.88
CA LYS A 284 -24.50 -8.29 -25.70
C LYS A 284 -24.23 -8.63 -24.23
N ILE A 285 -23.41 -9.67 -24.03
CA ILE A 285 -22.94 -10.13 -22.71
C ILE A 285 -21.44 -9.81 -22.62
N TYR A 286 -21.01 -9.32 -21.46
CA TYR A 286 -19.63 -9.00 -21.17
C TYR A 286 -19.19 -9.68 -19.89
N VAL A 287 -17.91 -10.02 -19.84
CA VAL A 287 -17.23 -10.55 -18.66
C VAL A 287 -16.17 -9.56 -18.19
N TRP A 288 -15.96 -9.47 -16.88
CA TRP A 288 -14.96 -8.60 -16.30
C TRP A 288 -14.30 -9.23 -15.08
N GLN A 289 -13.08 -8.78 -14.79
CA GLN A 289 -12.26 -9.28 -13.69
C GLN A 289 -11.39 -8.15 -13.14
N ILE A 290 -11.06 -8.24 -11.85
CA ILE A 290 -10.13 -7.35 -11.15
C ILE A 290 -8.88 -8.12 -10.74
N LYS A 291 -7.73 -7.45 -10.82
CA LYS A 291 -6.45 -7.91 -10.31
C LYS A 291 -5.88 -6.85 -9.36
N ASN A 292 -5.40 -7.24 -8.19
CA ASN A 292 -4.57 -6.38 -7.35
C ASN A 292 -3.12 -6.86 -7.41
N GLU A 293 -2.17 -5.93 -7.59
CA GLU A 293 -0.74 -6.23 -7.47
C GLU A 293 -0.27 -5.99 -6.04
N ILE A 294 0.33 -7.01 -5.44
CA ILE A 294 0.92 -6.98 -4.10
C ILE A 294 2.44 -7.08 -4.20
N SER A 295 3.17 -6.34 -3.37
CA SER A 295 4.64 -6.39 -3.34
C SER A 295 5.13 -7.42 -2.32
N THR A 296 5.89 -8.43 -2.75
CA THR A 296 6.48 -9.48 -1.89
C THR A 296 8.02 -9.41 -1.89
N THR A 297 8.68 -10.10 -0.94
CA THR A 297 10.17 -10.21 -0.92
C THR A 297 10.76 -10.93 -2.13
N SER A 298 9.95 -11.70 -2.86
CA SER A 298 10.35 -12.38 -4.10
C SER A 298 9.97 -11.63 -5.36
N GLY A 299 9.38 -10.43 -5.24
CA GLY A 299 8.86 -9.63 -6.35
C GLY A 299 7.37 -9.33 -6.21
N GLY A 300 6.74 -8.85 -7.28
CA GLY A 300 5.28 -8.67 -7.32
C GLY A 300 4.56 -10.03 -7.33
N ASP A 301 3.43 -10.10 -6.63
CA ASP A 301 2.45 -11.20 -6.72
C ASP A 301 1.08 -10.59 -7.03
N GLU A 302 0.12 -11.42 -7.44
CA GLU A 302 -1.19 -10.94 -7.91
C GLU A 302 -2.36 -11.69 -7.26
N ILE A 303 -3.40 -10.92 -6.91
CA ILE A 303 -4.66 -11.45 -6.43
C ILE A 303 -5.70 -11.22 -7.52
N LEU A 304 -6.30 -12.29 -8.03
CA LEU A 304 -7.37 -12.24 -9.00
C LEU A 304 -8.74 -12.38 -8.33
N SER A 305 -9.70 -11.56 -8.75
CA SER A 305 -11.11 -11.79 -8.45
C SER A 305 -11.65 -12.99 -9.24
N PRO A 306 -12.82 -13.55 -8.86
CA PRO A 306 -13.64 -14.32 -9.79
C PRO A 306 -13.98 -13.50 -11.06
N ILE A 307 -14.47 -14.15 -12.10
CA ILE A 307 -14.96 -13.48 -13.31
C ILE A 307 -16.48 -13.28 -13.18
N ASN A 308 -16.95 -12.05 -13.30
CA ASN A 308 -18.38 -11.75 -13.35
C ASN A 308 -18.83 -11.52 -14.80
N ALA A 309 -20.06 -11.92 -15.10
CA ALA A 309 -20.74 -11.65 -16.35
C ALA A 309 -21.94 -10.73 -16.14
N PHE A 310 -22.18 -9.81 -17.08
CA PHE A 310 -23.37 -8.98 -17.14
C PHE A 310 -23.88 -8.85 -18.57
N ARG A 311 -25.17 -8.55 -18.74
CA ARG A 311 -25.79 -8.29 -20.04
C ARG A 311 -26.25 -6.85 -20.11
N ILE A 312 -26.04 -6.22 -21.26
CA ILE A 312 -26.65 -4.92 -21.55
C ILE A 312 -27.98 -5.19 -22.24
N ARG A 313 -29.10 -4.77 -21.62
CA ARG A 313 -30.44 -5.05 -22.13
C ARG A 313 -30.62 -4.51 -23.54
N GLU A 314 -31.20 -5.30 -24.43
CA GLU A 314 -31.62 -4.82 -25.74
C GLU A 314 -32.78 -3.81 -25.62
N ILE A 315 -32.64 -2.63 -26.22
CA ILE A 315 -33.71 -1.63 -26.26
C ILE A 315 -34.62 -1.95 -27.44
N GLY A 316 -35.93 -2.04 -27.21
CA GLY A 316 -36.92 -2.44 -28.21
C GLY A 316 -36.85 -1.64 -29.52
N SER A 317 -37.05 -2.35 -30.64
CA SER A 317 -37.05 -1.84 -32.01
C SER A 317 -38.13 -0.75 -32.21
N GLY A 318 -37.75 0.50 -32.02
CA GLY A 318 -38.63 1.65 -32.09
C GLY A 318 -38.05 2.91 -31.44
N SER A 319 -37.04 2.76 -30.58
CA SER A 319 -36.26 3.88 -30.06
C SER A 319 -34.99 4.05 -30.90
N THR A 320 -34.93 5.07 -31.75
CA THR A 320 -33.67 5.52 -32.35
C THR A 320 -32.81 6.07 -31.23
N THR A 321 -31.92 5.26 -30.67
CA THR A 321 -31.04 5.72 -29.59
C THR A 321 -29.75 6.23 -30.17
N THR A 322 -29.61 7.54 -30.18
CA THR A 322 -28.32 8.21 -30.10
C THR A 322 -27.59 7.68 -28.85
N SER A 323 -26.38 7.16 -29.00
CA SER A 323 -25.52 6.86 -27.85
C SER A 323 -25.18 8.17 -27.15
N TYR A 324 -25.94 8.52 -26.12
CA TYR A 324 -25.66 9.69 -25.31
C TYR A 324 -24.40 9.47 -24.47
N HIS A 325 -23.62 10.54 -24.31
CA HIS A 325 -22.51 10.61 -23.38
C HIS A 325 -22.96 10.28 -21.92
N PRO A 326 -22.14 9.62 -21.07
CA PRO A 326 -22.47 9.23 -19.70
C PRO A 326 -23.12 10.32 -18.86
N VAL A 327 -22.57 11.55 -18.90
CA VAL A 327 -23.19 12.72 -18.26
C VAL A 327 -24.64 12.91 -18.73
N VAL A 328 -24.91 12.90 -20.05
CA VAL A 328 -26.26 13.06 -20.60
C VAL A 328 -27.18 11.89 -20.22
N GLN A 329 -26.64 10.67 -20.12
CA GLN A 329 -27.41 9.52 -19.63
C GLN A 329 -27.81 9.68 -18.16
N ILE A 330 -26.90 10.14 -17.29
CA ILE A 330 -27.23 10.40 -15.88
C ILE A 330 -28.19 11.60 -15.78
N LEU A 331 -28.01 12.64 -16.61
CA LEU A 331 -28.96 13.75 -16.71
C LEU A 331 -30.37 13.25 -17.08
N GLN A 332 -30.48 12.27 -17.98
CA GLN A 332 -31.76 11.64 -18.34
C GLN A 332 -32.41 10.92 -17.15
N GLN A 333 -31.63 10.31 -16.27
CA GLN A 333 -32.13 9.59 -15.10
C GLN A 333 -32.56 10.52 -13.96
N ILE A 334 -31.87 11.65 -13.78
CA ILE A 334 -32.14 12.59 -12.68
C ILE A 334 -33.15 13.68 -13.04
N MET A 335 -33.38 13.95 -14.34
CA MET A 335 -34.39 14.89 -14.82
C MET A 335 -35.73 14.19 -15.04
N SER A 336 -36.83 14.95 -15.00
CA SER A 336 -38.09 14.43 -15.57
C SER A 336 -37.98 14.32 -17.10
N ASP A 337 -38.77 13.43 -17.70
CA ASP A 337 -38.82 13.26 -19.16
C ASP A 337 -39.08 14.59 -19.88
N ASP A 338 -39.96 15.44 -19.35
CA ASP A 338 -40.26 16.76 -19.92
C ASP A 338 -39.05 17.69 -19.89
N GLN A 339 -38.31 17.71 -18.77
CA GLN A 339 -37.09 18.52 -18.64
C GLN A 339 -36.00 18.04 -19.57
N PHE A 340 -35.77 16.73 -19.62
CA PHE A 340 -34.77 16.14 -20.49
C PHE A 340 -35.10 16.39 -21.97
N ASN A 341 -36.34 16.11 -22.39
CA ASN A 341 -36.78 16.30 -23.77
C ASN A 341 -36.79 17.78 -24.18
N SER A 342 -36.99 18.72 -23.25
CA SER A 342 -36.88 20.17 -23.54
C SER A 342 -35.46 20.61 -23.89
N LEU A 343 -34.45 19.86 -23.46
CA LEU A 343 -33.03 20.16 -23.66
C LEU A 343 -32.41 19.30 -24.77
N PHE A 344 -32.62 17.98 -24.72
CA PHE A 344 -31.98 16.97 -25.57
C PHE A 344 -32.94 16.26 -26.53
N GLY A 345 -34.22 16.62 -26.54
CA GLY A 345 -35.21 16.08 -27.48
C GLY A 345 -34.97 16.54 -28.92
N SER A 346 -35.70 15.95 -29.87
CA SER A 346 -35.55 16.31 -31.29
C SER A 346 -35.88 17.79 -31.54
N ASN A 347 -34.96 18.51 -32.18
CA ASN A 347 -34.95 19.97 -32.39
C ASN A 347 -34.86 20.82 -31.10
N ALA A 348 -34.50 20.22 -29.96
CA ALA A 348 -34.22 20.97 -28.75
C ALA A 348 -32.85 21.67 -28.82
N GLN A 349 -32.56 22.55 -27.86
CA GLN A 349 -31.36 23.38 -27.88
C GLN A 349 -30.05 22.58 -27.90
N LEU A 350 -30.04 21.41 -27.25
CA LEU A 350 -28.88 20.53 -27.15
C LEU A 350 -29.04 19.27 -28.01
N ASP A 351 -29.98 19.27 -28.98
CA ASP A 351 -30.14 18.17 -29.91
C ASP A 351 -28.82 17.93 -30.67
N SER A 352 -28.36 16.68 -30.67
CA SER A 352 -27.09 16.25 -31.27
C SER A 352 -25.81 16.84 -30.67
N TYR A 353 -25.89 17.62 -29.58
CA TYR A 353 -24.70 18.05 -28.83
C TYR A 353 -24.22 16.94 -27.90
N THR A 354 -22.91 16.72 -27.88
CA THR A 354 -22.26 15.74 -27.00
C THR A 354 -21.21 16.46 -26.16
N PRO A 355 -21.18 16.26 -24.82
CA PRO A 355 -20.13 16.80 -23.97
C PRO A 355 -18.74 16.43 -24.48
N THR A 356 -17.83 17.40 -24.48
CA THR A 356 -16.48 17.28 -25.07
C THR A 356 -15.38 16.94 -24.05
N GLY A 357 -15.73 16.85 -22.75
CA GLY A 357 -14.78 16.56 -21.67
C GLY A 357 -14.40 17.75 -20.78
N ASN A 358 -14.88 18.97 -21.07
CA ASN A 358 -14.69 20.15 -20.22
C ASN A 358 -15.89 20.33 -19.28
N TYR A 359 -15.70 20.07 -17.98
CA TYR A 359 -16.76 20.19 -16.98
C TYR A 359 -16.48 21.35 -16.03
N MET A 360 -17.54 22.01 -15.56
CA MET A 360 -17.44 23.02 -14.51
C MET A 360 -18.42 22.71 -13.38
N ILE A 361 -17.90 22.55 -12.17
CA ILE A 361 -18.69 22.28 -10.97
C ILE A 361 -18.50 23.47 -10.04
N ASN A 362 -19.61 24.12 -9.65
CA ASN A 362 -19.59 25.35 -8.85
C ASN A 362 -18.66 26.45 -9.40
N GLY A 363 -18.53 26.53 -10.72
CA GLY A 363 -17.69 27.53 -11.42
C GLY A 363 -16.19 27.19 -11.49
N SER A 364 -15.77 26.03 -11.01
CA SER A 364 -14.39 25.54 -11.14
C SER A 364 -14.32 24.44 -12.19
N SER A 365 -13.24 24.45 -13.01
CA SER A 365 -12.97 23.36 -13.95
C SER A 365 -12.83 22.04 -13.20
N ASP A 366 -13.43 20.98 -13.73
CA ASP A 366 -13.45 19.66 -13.12
C ASP A 366 -13.34 18.56 -14.19
N ASP A 367 -13.17 17.32 -13.75
CA ASP A 367 -13.05 16.14 -14.61
C ASP A 367 -14.36 15.32 -14.70
N LEU A 368 -14.37 14.38 -15.64
CA LEU A 368 -15.53 13.51 -15.89
C LEU A 368 -15.88 12.66 -14.67
N SER A 369 -14.88 12.14 -13.97
CA SER A 369 -15.05 11.23 -12.84
C SER A 369 -15.74 11.93 -11.66
N ASN A 370 -15.29 13.13 -11.30
CA ASN A 370 -15.91 13.97 -10.28
C ASN A 370 -17.29 14.44 -10.71
N THR A 371 -17.48 14.79 -11.98
CA THR A 371 -18.79 15.16 -12.53
C THR A 371 -19.79 14.01 -12.38
N ILE A 372 -19.41 12.78 -12.73
CA ILE A 372 -20.24 11.59 -12.57
C ILE A 372 -20.50 11.30 -11.08
N SER A 373 -19.48 11.41 -10.22
CA SER A 373 -19.61 11.24 -8.77
C SER A 373 -20.68 12.16 -8.18
N ILE A 374 -20.67 13.44 -8.55
CA ILE A 374 -21.65 14.42 -8.09
C ILE A 374 -23.04 14.16 -8.67
N LEU A 375 -23.15 13.79 -9.94
CA LEU A 375 -24.45 13.41 -10.53
C LEU A 375 -25.04 12.15 -9.88
N ASN A 376 -24.19 11.21 -9.45
CA ASN A 376 -24.62 10.06 -8.65
C ASN A 376 -25.08 10.47 -7.25
N GLN A 377 -24.43 11.45 -6.61
CA GLN A 377 -24.90 12.02 -5.34
C GLN A 377 -26.27 12.70 -5.46
N VAL A 378 -26.59 13.25 -6.62
CA VAL A 378 -27.94 13.78 -6.92
C VAL A 378 -28.94 12.62 -7.04
N THR A 379 -28.56 11.56 -7.75
CA THR A 379 -29.39 10.35 -7.90
C THR A 379 -29.71 9.69 -6.56
N SER A 380 -28.76 9.68 -5.61
CA SER A 380 -28.95 9.16 -4.26
C SER A 380 -29.67 10.14 -3.30
N GLY A 381 -30.09 11.32 -3.78
CA GLY A 381 -30.81 12.32 -2.99
C GLY A 381 -29.94 13.06 -1.97
N THR A 382 -28.62 12.89 -2.02
CA THR A 382 -27.65 13.57 -1.14
C THR A 382 -27.20 14.95 -1.66
N ALA A 383 -27.51 15.25 -2.93
CA ALA A 383 -27.30 16.53 -3.57
C ALA A 383 -28.50 16.91 -4.46
N THR A 384 -28.63 18.18 -4.83
CA THR A 384 -29.65 18.65 -5.78
C THR A 384 -29.03 19.55 -6.84
N ILE A 385 -29.57 19.49 -8.06
CA ILE A 385 -29.13 20.36 -9.16
C ILE A 385 -29.93 21.66 -9.11
N THR A 386 -29.22 22.78 -8.95
CA THR A 386 -29.84 24.11 -8.95
C THR A 386 -29.88 24.75 -10.34
N ASN A 387 -28.88 24.49 -11.18
CA ASN A 387 -28.78 25.08 -12.52
C ASN A 387 -27.86 24.26 -13.42
N ILE A 388 -28.13 24.24 -14.73
CA ILE A 388 -27.27 23.64 -15.77
C ILE A 388 -27.10 24.68 -16.86
N GLN A 389 -25.85 24.90 -17.26
CA GLN A 389 -25.49 25.80 -18.35
C GLN A 389 -24.57 25.08 -19.33
N VAL A 390 -24.79 25.33 -20.62
CA VAL A 390 -23.92 24.86 -21.70
C VAL A 390 -23.29 26.09 -22.34
N GLN A 391 -21.98 26.05 -22.52
CA GLN A 391 -21.22 27.10 -23.22
C GLN A 391 -20.74 26.53 -24.55
N ASP A 392 -21.00 27.26 -25.63
CA ASP A 392 -20.55 26.95 -26.99
C ASP A 392 -19.06 27.27 -27.20
#